data_AF-A0A382WVW8-F1
#
_entry.id   AF-A0A382WVW8-F1
#
_cell.length_a   1.000
_cell.length_b   1.000
_cell.length_c   1.000
_cell.angle_alpha   90.00
_cell.angle_beta   90.00
_cell.angle_gamma   90.00
#
_symmetry.space_group_name_H-M   'P 1'
#
loop_
_entity.id
_entity.type
_entity.pdbx_description
1 polymer ?
#
loop_
_entity_poly.entity_id
_entity_poly.type
_entity_poly.pdbx_seq_one_letter_code
_entity_poly.pdbx_strand_id
1 'polypeptide(L)'
;MSTENNVDQLFEDSVKILTDLIAFKTVSGEDNNSLINYCDEILKKLGATSFKTFDNEKKRVNLFATLKAKKPNGKKPIILSGHTDVVPVS
;
A
#
# COMPACT_ATOMS: atom_id res chain seq x y z
N MET A 1 -16.57 19.07 -12.27
CA MET A 1 -16.36 18.21 -11.10
C MET A 1 -15.47 18.99 -10.16
N SER A 2 -15.94 19.31 -8.95
CA SER A 2 -15.12 20.04 -7.99
C SER A 2 -13.88 19.21 -7.66
N THR A 3 -12.70 19.82 -7.76
CA THR A 3 -11.40 19.22 -7.43
C THR A 3 -11.04 19.45 -5.96
N GLU A 4 -12.01 19.84 -5.14
CA GLU A 4 -11.81 20.02 -3.71
C GLU A 4 -11.69 18.65 -3.04
N ASN A 5 -10.52 18.40 -2.48
CA ASN A 5 -10.30 17.28 -1.60
C ASN A 5 -11.11 17.51 -0.32
N ASN A 6 -12.08 16.64 -0.04
CA ASN A 6 -12.78 16.66 1.23
C ASN A 6 -11.81 16.15 2.32
N VAL A 7 -11.22 17.09 3.06
CA VAL A 7 -10.18 16.80 4.06
C VAL A 7 -10.72 15.92 5.19
N ASP A 8 -11.95 16.14 5.63
CA ASP A 8 -12.58 15.35 6.70
C ASP A 8 -12.77 13.89 6.25
N GLN A 9 -13.26 13.68 5.02
CA GLN A 9 -13.39 12.33 4.47
C GLN A 9 -12.02 11.64 4.33
N LEU A 10 -11.00 12.34 3.84
CA LEU A 10 -9.65 11.80 3.70
C LEU A 10 -9.05 11.43 5.06
N PHE A 11 -9.31 12.21 6.10
CA PHE A 11 -8.87 11.92 7.45
C PHE A 11 -9.51 10.64 7.98
N GLU A 12 -10.84 10.52 7.89
CA GLU A 12 -11.57 9.32 8.33
C GLU A 12 -11.13 8.07 7.55
N ASP A 13 -10.97 8.17 6.23
CA ASP A 13 -10.48 7.07 5.39
C ASP A 13 -9.05 6.66 5.79
N SER A 14 -8.19 7.64 6.11
CA SER A 14 -6.81 7.37 6.57
C SER A 14 -6.79 6.65 7.91
N VAL A 15 -7.61 7.08 8.87
CA VAL A 15 -7.75 6.43 10.18
C VAL A 15 -8.24 4.99 10.01
N LYS A 16 -9.23 4.77 9.13
CA LYS A 16 -9.74 3.43 8.84
C LYS A 16 -8.66 2.51 8.24
N ILE A 17 -7.98 2.97 7.20
CA ILE A 17 -6.90 2.19 6.57
C ILE A 17 -5.79 1.91 7.58
N LEU A 18 -5.38 2.90 8.37
CA LEU A 18 -4.36 2.70 9.40
C LEU A 18 -4.80 1.68 10.45
N THR A 19 -6.07 1.73 10.87
CA THR A 19 -6.66 0.77 11.83
C THR A 19 -6.63 -0.66 11.28
N ASP A 20 -6.99 -0.84 10.01
CA ASP A 20 -6.90 -2.14 9.34
C ASP A 20 -5.44 -2.61 9.24
N LEU A 21 -4.52 -1.70 8.88
CA LEU A 21 -3.09 -2.01 8.71
C LEU A 21 -2.44 -2.47 10.02
N ILE A 22 -2.71 -1.80 11.15
CA ILE A 22 -2.13 -2.18 12.45
C ILE A 22 -2.67 -3.52 12.98
N ALA A 23 -3.80 -4.00 12.47
CA ALA A 23 -4.38 -5.27 12.88
C ALA A 23 -3.65 -6.48 12.26
N PHE A 24 -2.86 -6.27 11.19
CA PHE A 24 -2.03 -7.33 10.64
C PHE A 24 -0.75 -7.52 11.46
N LYS A 25 -0.50 -8.76 11.90
CA LYS A 25 0.77 -9.12 12.55
C LYS A 25 1.87 -9.29 11.48
N THR A 26 2.70 -8.27 11.30
CA THR A 26 3.82 -8.26 10.34
C THR A 26 5.16 -8.07 11.05
N VAL A 27 5.43 -8.88 12.08
CA VAL A 27 6.72 -8.82 12.78
C VAL A 27 7.85 -9.14 11.80
N SER A 28 8.94 -8.38 11.87
CA SER A 28 10.06 -8.52 10.94
C SER A 28 10.58 -9.96 10.88
N GLY A 29 10.69 -10.51 9.67
CA GLY A 29 11.05 -11.91 9.42
C GLY A 29 9.87 -12.89 9.35
N GLU A 30 8.67 -12.50 9.78
CA GLU A 30 7.45 -13.32 9.67
C GLU A 30 6.71 -13.10 8.33
N ASP A 31 5.62 -13.83 8.14
CA ASP A 31 4.75 -13.71 6.97
C ASP A 31 4.03 -12.35 6.93
N ASN A 32 4.04 -11.68 5.78
CA ASN A 32 3.32 -10.43 5.58
C ASN A 32 2.28 -10.48 4.44
N ASN A 33 1.94 -11.67 3.94
CA ASN A 33 1.10 -11.84 2.74
C ASN A 33 -0.28 -11.20 2.91
N SER A 34 -0.89 -11.31 4.10
CA SER A 34 -2.23 -10.76 4.37
C SER A 34 -2.28 -9.24 4.22
N LEU A 35 -1.32 -8.52 4.81
CA LEU A 35 -1.20 -7.06 4.67
C LEU A 35 -0.95 -6.69 3.21
N ILE A 36 -0.04 -7.40 2.53
CA ILE A 36 0.30 -7.14 1.14
C ILE A 36 -0.91 -7.36 0.21
N ASN A 37 -1.73 -8.38 0.47
CA ASN A 37 -2.97 -8.62 -0.28
C ASN A 37 -3.99 -7.49 -0.05
N TYR A 38 -4.16 -7.03 1.18
CA TYR A 38 -5.02 -5.90 1.51
C TYR A 38 -4.63 -4.63 0.73
N CYS A 39 -3.35 -4.26 0.76
CA CYS A 39 -2.84 -3.11 0.00
C CYS A 39 -3.02 -3.28 -1.52
N ASP A 40 -2.72 -4.48 -2.05
CA ASP A 40 -2.85 -4.79 -3.47
C ASP A 40 -4.29 -4.65 -3.96
N GLU A 41 -5.28 -5.12 -3.18
CA GLU A 41 -6.69 -4.97 -3.50
C GLU A 41 -7.15 -3.51 -3.55
N ILE A 42 -6.76 -2.69 -2.57
CA ILE A 42 -7.09 -1.26 -2.54
C ILE A 42 -6.49 -0.56 -3.76
N LEU A 43 -5.19 -0.77 -4.03
CA LEU A 43 -4.50 -0.13 -5.14
C LEU A 43 -5.07 -0.54 -6.50
N LYS A 44 -5.42 -1.82 -6.68
CA LYS A 44 -6.08 -2.31 -7.89
C LYS A 44 -7.46 -1.69 -8.09
N LYS A 45 -8.27 -1.57 -7.03
CA LYS A 45 -9.59 -0.89 -7.08
C LYS A 45 -9.46 0.58 -7.50
N LEU A 46 -8.34 1.23 -7.16
CA LEU A 46 -8.01 2.60 -7.58
C LEU A 46 -7.40 2.69 -9.00
N GLY A 47 -7.25 1.56 -9.70
CA GLY A 47 -6.75 1.49 -11.08
C GLY A 47 -5.23 1.37 -11.19
N ALA A 48 -4.52 1.01 -10.12
CA ALA A 48 -3.10 0.73 -10.20
C ALA A 48 -2.82 -0.63 -10.85
N THR A 49 -1.74 -0.70 -11.62
CA THR A 49 -1.12 -1.99 -12.00
C THR A 49 -0.07 -2.35 -10.95
N SER A 50 -0.08 -3.58 -10.45
CA SER A 50 0.83 -4.02 -9.38
C SER A 50 1.43 -5.39 -9.63
N PHE A 51 2.58 -5.64 -9.01
CA PHE A 51 3.22 -6.96 -8.94
C PHE A 51 3.86 -7.19 -7.57
N LYS A 52 4.03 -8.46 -7.22
CA LYS A 52 4.63 -8.89 -5.95
C LYS A 52 5.98 -9.55 -6.19
N THR A 53 6.95 -9.28 -5.33
CA THR A 53 8.21 -10.02 -5.29
C THR A 53 8.31 -10.77 -3.97
N PHE A 54 8.78 -12.00 -4.03
CA PHE A 54 8.79 -12.92 -2.90
C PHE A 54 10.24 -13.24 -2.53
N ASP A 55 10.48 -13.49 -1.24
CA ASP A 55 11.69 -14.18 -0.81
C ASP A 55 11.63 -15.68 -1.17
N ASN A 56 12.73 -16.40 -0.90
CA ASN A 56 12.85 -17.82 -1.22
C ASN A 56 11.76 -18.68 -0.54
N GLU A 57 11.31 -18.29 0.65
CA GLU A 57 10.29 -18.99 1.42
C GLU A 57 8.86 -18.50 1.13
N LYS A 58 8.70 -17.45 0.31
CA LYS A 58 7.44 -16.75 0.01
C LYS A 58 6.70 -16.17 1.21
N LYS A 59 7.39 -15.99 2.35
CA LYS A 59 6.85 -15.36 3.56
C LYS A 59 6.92 -13.85 3.49
N ARG A 60 8.04 -13.34 2.96
CA ARG A 60 8.30 -11.89 2.89
C ARG A 60 8.04 -11.42 1.48
N VAL A 61 7.06 -10.53 1.36
CA VAL A 61 6.56 -10.05 0.09
C VAL A 61 6.66 -8.54 0.02
N ASN A 62 7.22 -8.03 -1.08
CA ASN A 62 7.11 -6.62 -1.45
C ASN A 62 6.00 -6.45 -2.47
N LEU A 63 5.32 -5.31 -2.41
CA LEU A 63 4.35 -4.88 -3.41
C LEU A 63 4.87 -3.66 -4.15
N PHE A 64 4.94 -3.75 -5.47
CA PHE A 64 5.19 -2.60 -6.32
C PHE A 64 3.92 -2.28 -7.11
N ALA A 65 3.43 -1.04 -7.01
CA ALA A 65 2.22 -0.59 -7.69
C ALA A 65 2.47 0.72 -8.43
N THR A 66 1.79 0.89 -9.56
CA THR A 66 1.93 2.08 -10.42
C THR A 66 0.56 2.60 -10.80
N LEU A 67 0.26 3.84 -10.41
CA LEU A 67 -0.84 4.63 -10.95
C LEU A 67 -0.32 5.42 -12.15
N LYS A 68 -0.70 5.01 -13.36
CA LYS A 68 -0.26 5.68 -14.59
C LYS A 68 -1.05 6.97 -14.81
N ALA A 69 -0.37 8.03 -15.26
CA ALA A 69 -1.04 9.21 -15.75
C ALA A 69 -1.92 8.85 -16.97
N LYS A 70 -3.13 9.41 -17.04
CA LYS A 70 -4.07 9.19 -18.17
C LYS A 70 -3.46 9.57 -19.53
N LYS A 71 -2.56 10.54 -19.54
CA LYS A 71 -1.80 10.98 -20.72
C LYS A 71 -0.35 11.23 -20.32
N PRO A 72 0.63 10.90 -21.18
CA PRO A 72 2.00 11.36 -20.99
C PRO A 72 2.01 12.88 -20.85
N ASN A 73 2.54 13.38 -19.73
CA ASN A 73 2.51 14.81 -19.40
C ASN A 73 3.92 15.41 -19.24
N GLY A 74 4.96 14.66 -19.67
CA GLY A 74 6.37 15.07 -19.59
C GLY A 74 6.93 15.19 -18.17
N LYS A 75 6.13 14.93 -17.14
CA LYS A 75 6.59 14.99 -15.75
C LYS A 75 7.35 13.71 -15.38
N LYS A 76 8.42 13.88 -14.61
CA LYS A 76 9.17 12.74 -14.06
C LYS A 76 8.28 11.95 -13.09
N PRO A 77 8.38 10.61 -13.07
CA PRO A 77 7.65 9.80 -12.11
C PRO A 77 8.14 10.07 -10.68
N ILE A 78 7.26 9.83 -9.71
CA ILE A 78 7.57 9.90 -8.27
C ILE A 78 7.41 8.48 -7.71
N ILE A 79 8.32 8.09 -6.81
CA ILE A 79 8.22 6.85 -6.05
C ILE A 79 7.89 7.22 -4.61
N LEU A 80 6.79 6.65 -4.10
CA LEU A 80 6.46 6.65 -2.68
C LEU A 80 6.82 5.27 -2.13
N SER A 81 7.62 5.23 -1.07
CA SER A 81 8.12 3.98 -0.49
C SER A 81 7.91 3.99 1.02
N GLY A 82 7.61 2.81 1.56
CA GLY A 82 7.46 2.53 2.98
C GLY A 82 7.71 1.05 3.23
N HIS A 83 7.79 0.65 4.49
CA HIS A 83 7.96 -0.73 4.89
C HIS A 83 6.71 -1.23 5.64
N THR A 84 6.48 -2.54 5.61
CA THR A 84 5.27 -3.16 6.19
C THR A 84 5.57 -3.93 7.48
N ASP A 85 6.84 -4.09 7.83
CA ASP A 85 7.27 -4.84 9.00
C ASP A 85 7.39 -3.98 10.26
N VAL A 86 7.16 -4.61 11.41
CA VAL A 86 7.29 -4.00 12.73
C VAL A 86 8.21 -4.82 13.62
N VAL A 87 8.66 -4.22 14.73
CA VAL A 87 9.49 -4.90 15.73
C VAL A 87 8.62 -5.69 16.72
N PRO A 88 9.16 -6.75 17.36
CA PRO A 88 8.47 -7.44 18.44
C PRO A 88 8.16 -6.52 19.62
N VAL A 89 7.08 -6.82 20.36
CA VAL A 89 6.79 -6.20 21.65
C VAL A 89 7.61 -6.89 22.76
N SER A 90 8.06 -6.11 23.74
CA SER A 90 8.78 -6.57 24.93
C SER A 90 7.83 -6.95 26.07
#